data_AF-A0A2E5W3T2-F1
#
_entry.id   AF-A0A2E5W3T2-F1
#
_cell.length_a   1.000
_cell.length_b   1.000
_cell.length_c   1.000
_cell.angle_alpha   90.00
_cell.angle_beta   90.00
_cell.angle_gamma   90.00
#
_symmetry.space_group_name_H-M   'P 1'
#
loop_
_entity.id
_entity.type
_entity.pdbx_description
1 polymer ?
#
loop_
_entity_poly.entity_id
_entity_poly.type
_entity_poly.pdbx_seq_one_letter_code
_entity_poly.pdbx_strand_id
1 'polypeptide(L)'
;MDNKVIGLIIMLTVLFGLTYMVTQGDVFGFISAESVVFILGVGGGMTYMRKHKINDDELGSVLNENFVLAGWLGALVGLITMLPNVGFGDENFRIGLSYAILPILYGYVLGKIAHAFLEK
;
A
#
# COMPACT_ATOMS: atom_id res chain seq x y z
N MET A 1 12.56 0.59 24.20
CA MET A 1 12.00 0.00 22.97
C MET A 1 11.07 1.06 22.40
N ASP A 2 11.43 1.65 21.27
CA ASP A 2 10.75 2.85 20.73
C ASP A 2 9.24 2.64 20.58
N ASN A 3 8.43 3.59 21.06
CA ASN A 3 6.97 3.55 20.94
C ASN A 3 6.51 3.30 19.49
N LYS A 4 7.30 3.75 18.52
CA LYS A 4 7.14 3.51 17.07
C LYS A 4 7.14 2.01 16.72
N VAL A 5 8.07 1.24 17.29
CA VAL A 5 8.20 -0.21 17.06
C VAL A 5 7.05 -0.98 17.70
N ILE A 6 6.63 -0.59 18.91
CA ILE A 6 5.47 -1.21 19.58
C ILE A 6 4.20 -0.95 18.76
N GLY A 7 3.99 0.29 18.30
CA GLY A 7 2.86 0.65 17.43
C GLY A 7 2.85 -0.14 16.13
N LEU A 8 4.01 -0.31 15.49
CA LEU A 8 4.16 -1.14 14.28
C LEU A 8 3.74 -2.59 14.52
N ILE A 9 4.20 -3.21 15.62
CA ILE A 9 3.85 -4.60 15.97
C ILE A 9 2.34 -4.73 16.18
N ILE A 10 1.72 -3.80 16.91
CA ILE A 10 0.26 -3.79 17.13
C ILE A 10 -0.49 -3.68 15.81
N MET A 11 -0.11 -2.72 14.96
CA MET A 11 -0.75 -2.50 13.67
C MET A 11 -0.67 -3.74 12.78
N LEU A 12 0.52 -4.34 12.65
CA LEU A 12 0.72 -5.54 11.83
C LEU A 12 -0.02 -6.74 12.39
N THR A 13 -0.04 -6.92 13.72
CA THR A 13 -0.77 -8.01 14.38
C THR A 13 -2.28 -7.90 14.14
N VAL A 14 -2.84 -6.70 14.24
CA VAL A 14 -4.28 -6.47 13.97
C VAL A 14 -4.61 -6.71 12.51
N LEU A 15 -3.80 -6.17 11.57
CA LEU A 15 -4.00 -6.37 10.13
C LEU A 15 -3.93 -7.86 9.76
N PHE A 16 -2.86 -8.55 10.14
CA PHE A 16 -2.71 -9.99 9.85
C PHE A 16 -3.76 -10.84 10.56
N GLY A 17 -4.06 -10.54 11.83
CA GLY A 17 -5.04 -11.30 12.61
C GLY A 17 -6.44 -11.21 12.02
N LEU A 18 -6.88 -10.01 11.62
CA LEU A 18 -8.17 -9.82 10.95
C LEU A 18 -8.20 -10.47 9.58
N THR A 19 -7.14 -10.32 8.77
CA THR A 19 -7.05 -10.99 7.47
C THR A 19 -7.12 -12.52 7.63
N TYR A 20 -6.39 -13.10 8.58
CA TYR A 20 -6.42 -14.53 8.86
C TYR A 20 -7.83 -15.02 9.23
N MET A 21 -8.56 -14.27 10.06
CA MET A 21 -9.94 -14.60 10.43
C MET A 21 -10.90 -14.52 9.24
N VAL A 22 -10.80 -13.45 8.42
CA VAL A 22 -11.69 -13.23 7.26
C VAL A 22 -11.45 -14.27 6.16
N THR A 23 -10.19 -14.60 5.92
CA THR A 23 -9.78 -15.56 4.88
C THR A 23 -9.82 -17.01 5.33
N GLN A 24 -10.24 -17.27 6.58
CA GLN A 24 -10.24 -18.61 7.18
C GLN A 24 -8.86 -19.30 7.11
N GLY A 25 -7.80 -18.50 7.21
CA GLY A 25 -6.41 -18.96 7.21
C GLY A 25 -5.65 -18.77 5.90
N ASP A 26 -6.31 -18.46 4.78
CA ASP A 26 -5.62 -18.19 3.51
C ASP A 26 -5.19 -16.72 3.36
N VAL A 27 -4.02 -16.40 3.90
CA VAL A 27 -3.46 -15.04 3.85
C VAL A 27 -2.68 -14.75 2.57
N PHE A 28 -2.47 -15.73 1.67
CA PHE A 28 -1.60 -15.53 0.51
C PHE A 28 -2.17 -14.54 -0.50
N GLY A 29 -3.49 -14.50 -0.67
CA GLY A 29 -4.15 -13.49 -1.51
C GLY A 29 -3.99 -12.05 -1.01
N PHE A 30 -3.52 -11.86 0.24
CA PHE A 30 -3.25 -10.55 0.83
C PHE A 30 -1.81 -10.09 0.66
N ILE A 31 -0.93 -10.91 0.07
CA ILE A 31 0.49 -10.60 -0.16
C ILE A 31 0.72 -10.42 -1.67
N SER A 32 1.04 -9.19 -2.10
CA SER A 32 1.39 -8.88 -3.50
C SER A 32 2.72 -8.12 -3.56
N ALA A 33 3.76 -8.78 -4.06
CA ALA A 33 5.06 -8.16 -4.25
C ALA A 33 4.98 -7.02 -5.29
N GLU A 34 4.17 -7.20 -6.32
CA GLU A 34 3.94 -6.23 -7.40
C GLU A 34 3.36 -4.93 -6.85
N SER A 35 2.37 -5.04 -5.94
CA SER A 35 1.77 -3.89 -5.28
C SER A 35 2.82 -3.15 -4.45
N VAL A 36 3.64 -3.86 -3.66
CA VAL A 36 4.71 -3.22 -2.87
C VAL A 36 5.71 -2.50 -3.77
N VAL A 37 6.18 -3.15 -4.84
CA VAL A 37 7.10 -2.57 -5.82
C VAL A 37 6.49 -1.33 -6.48
N PHE A 38 5.20 -1.37 -6.82
CA PHE A 38 4.51 -0.22 -7.41
C PHE A 38 4.50 0.97 -6.44
N ILE A 39 4.16 0.77 -5.17
CA ILE A 39 4.11 1.84 -4.16
C ILE A 39 5.49 2.44 -3.93
N LEU A 40 6.50 1.61 -3.71
CA LEU A 40 7.86 2.08 -3.48
C LEU A 40 8.43 2.76 -4.72
N GLY A 41 8.18 2.22 -5.91
CA GLY A 41 8.65 2.78 -7.18
C GLY A 41 7.99 4.11 -7.53
N VAL A 42 6.65 4.15 -7.57
CA VAL A 42 5.88 5.34 -7.97
C VAL A 42 5.90 6.39 -6.85
N GLY A 43 5.60 6.01 -5.61
CA GLY A 43 5.59 6.92 -4.47
C GLY A 43 7.00 7.42 -4.12
N GLY A 44 7.99 6.54 -4.15
CA GLY A 44 9.39 6.91 -3.98
C GLY A 44 9.89 7.79 -5.12
N GLY A 45 9.50 7.47 -6.36
CA GLY A 45 9.79 8.28 -7.55
C GLY A 45 9.23 9.70 -7.45
N MET A 46 7.94 9.85 -7.08
CA MET A 46 7.31 11.17 -6.86
C MET A 46 8.05 11.99 -5.81
N THR A 47 8.46 11.35 -4.72
CA THR A 47 9.25 11.99 -3.65
C THR A 47 10.63 12.40 -4.18
N TYR A 48 11.30 11.51 -4.91
CA TYR A 48 12.63 11.76 -5.46
C TYR A 48 12.65 12.93 -6.46
N MET A 49 11.63 13.04 -7.33
CA MET A 49 11.47 14.16 -8.27
C MET A 49 11.48 15.53 -7.57
N ARG A 50 11.03 15.59 -6.31
CA ARG A 50 10.93 16.83 -5.53
C ARG A 50 11.92 16.90 -4.38
N LYS A 51 12.86 15.95 -4.26
CA LYS A 51 13.80 15.84 -3.14
C LYS A 51 14.56 17.14 -2.83
N HIS A 52 14.93 17.89 -3.85
CA HIS A 52 15.63 19.18 -3.71
C HIS A 52 14.80 20.29 -3.05
N LYS A 53 13.49 20.08 -2.86
CA LYS A 53 12.55 21.02 -2.21
C LYS A 53 12.00 20.50 -0.88
N ILE A 54 12.38 19.28 -0.46
CA ILE A 54 11.84 18.62 0.73
C ILE A 54 12.87 18.77 1.83
N ASN A 55 12.46 19.35 2.96
CA ASN A 55 13.28 19.36 4.17
C ASN A 55 13.30 17.97 4.79
N ASP A 56 14.42 17.59 5.39
CA ASP A 56 14.56 16.27 6.02
C ASP A 56 13.50 16.01 7.11
N ASP A 57 13.04 17.05 7.79
CA ASP A 57 12.05 16.95 8.86
C ASP A 57 10.63 16.65 8.32
N GLU A 58 10.35 16.97 7.05
CA GLU A 58 9.04 16.75 6.38
C GLU A 58 9.03 15.48 5.52
N LEU A 59 10.16 14.78 5.42
CA LEU A 59 10.33 13.66 4.51
C LEU A 59 9.32 12.53 4.78
N GLY A 60 9.02 12.26 6.05
CA GLY A 60 8.06 11.23 6.45
C GLY A 60 6.64 11.57 6.00
N SER A 61 6.22 12.82 6.19
CA SER A 61 4.92 13.35 5.78
C SER A 61 4.76 13.31 4.26
N VAL A 62 5.76 13.79 3.52
CA VAL A 62 5.74 13.78 2.05
C VAL A 62 5.72 12.35 1.49
N LEU A 63 6.50 11.42 2.08
CA LEU A 63 6.45 10.01 1.70
C LEU A 63 5.08 9.40 1.98
N ASN A 64 4.45 9.72 3.11
CA ASN A 64 3.11 9.25 3.43
C ASN A 64 2.08 9.70 2.39
N GLU A 65 2.07 10.97 2.03
CA GLU A 65 1.17 11.49 1.00
C GLU A 65 1.42 10.81 -0.36
N ASN A 66 2.68 10.73 -0.78
CA ASN A 66 3.04 10.13 -2.06
C ASN A 66 2.78 8.63 -2.12
N PHE A 67 2.93 7.88 -1.03
CA PHE A 67 2.62 6.45 -0.97
C PHE A 67 1.12 6.19 -1.03
N VAL A 68 0.30 7.01 -0.36
CA VAL A 68 -1.17 6.94 -0.47
C VAL A 68 -1.61 7.25 -1.90
N LEU A 69 -1.06 8.30 -2.52
CA LEU A 69 -1.34 8.63 -3.91
C LEU A 69 -0.92 7.50 -4.86
N ALA A 70 0.27 6.91 -4.65
CA ALA A 70 0.73 5.76 -5.42
C ALA A 70 -0.21 4.54 -5.25
N GLY A 71 -0.81 4.35 -4.08
CA GLY A 71 -1.82 3.32 -3.81
C GLY A 71 -3.05 3.47 -4.69
N TRP A 72 -3.60 4.68 -4.75
CA TRP A 72 -4.74 4.97 -5.62
C TRP A 72 -4.37 4.87 -7.11
N LEU A 73 -3.18 5.32 -7.51
CA LEU A 73 -2.70 5.15 -8.89
C LEU A 73 -2.55 3.67 -9.26
N GLY A 74 -2.01 2.85 -8.38
CA GLY A 74 -1.88 1.41 -8.58
C GLY A 74 -3.23 0.73 -8.78
N ALA A 75 -4.24 1.13 -7.99
CA ALA A 75 -5.60 0.64 -8.17
C ALA A 75 -6.22 1.07 -9.50
N LEU A 76 -6.03 2.33 -9.91
CA LEU A 76 -6.50 2.78 -11.22
C LEU A 76 -5.85 1.99 -12.36
N VAL A 77 -4.54 1.76 -12.30
CA VAL A 77 -3.82 0.92 -13.28
C VAL A 77 -4.40 -0.50 -13.28
N GLY A 78 -4.57 -1.12 -12.11
CA GLY A 78 -5.16 -2.45 -11.99
C GLY A 78 -6.55 -2.53 -12.62
N LEU A 79 -7.45 -1.61 -12.28
CA LEU A 79 -8.81 -1.54 -12.82
C LEU A 79 -8.82 -1.32 -14.35
N ILE A 80 -7.99 -0.39 -14.85
CA ILE A 80 -7.87 -0.11 -16.31
C ILE A 80 -7.38 -1.34 -17.06
N THR A 81 -6.46 -2.12 -16.48
CA THR A 81 -5.94 -3.35 -17.11
C THR A 81 -6.93 -4.52 -17.04
N MET A 82 -7.72 -4.61 -15.97
CA MET A 82 -8.66 -5.71 -15.73
C MET A 82 -9.95 -5.58 -16.56
N LEU A 83 -10.61 -4.42 -16.49
CA LEU A 83 -11.97 -4.23 -17.01
C LEU A 83 -12.16 -4.56 -18.50
N PRO A 84 -11.20 -4.33 -19.42
CA PRO A 84 -11.40 -4.61 -20.85
C PRO A 84 -11.58 -6.09 -21.20
N ASN A 85 -11.07 -7.00 -20.37
CA ASN A 85 -10.94 -8.42 -20.72
C ASN A 85 -11.80 -9.35 -19.85
N VAL A 86 -12.54 -8.80 -18.89
CA VAL A 86 -13.22 -9.58 -17.86
C VAL A 86 -14.66 -9.10 -17.68
N GLY A 87 -15.62 -10.01 -17.86
CA GLY A 87 -17.03 -9.72 -17.61
C GLY A 87 -17.34 -9.68 -16.11
N PHE A 88 -18.29 -8.85 -15.68
CA PHE A 88 -18.66 -8.69 -14.26
C PHE A 88 -19.11 -9.97 -13.54
N GLY A 89 -19.61 -10.97 -14.27
CA GLY A 89 -19.99 -12.27 -13.72
C GLY A 89 -18.87 -13.31 -13.67
N ASP A 90 -17.68 -12.98 -14.18
CA ASP A 90 -16.52 -13.87 -14.21
C ASP A 90 -15.85 -13.93 -12.83
N GLU A 91 -15.38 -15.11 -12.42
CA GLU A 91 -14.56 -15.27 -11.22
C GLU A 91 -13.29 -14.41 -11.27
N ASN A 92 -12.70 -14.27 -12.46
CA ASN A 92 -11.55 -13.41 -12.72
C ASN A 92 -11.84 -11.94 -12.40
N PHE A 93 -13.10 -11.50 -12.44
CA PHE A 93 -13.47 -10.14 -12.07
C PHE A 93 -13.26 -9.92 -10.58
N ARG A 94 -13.73 -10.86 -9.76
CA ARG A 94 -13.58 -10.78 -8.30
C ARG A 94 -12.11 -10.84 -7.90
N ILE A 95 -11.37 -11.78 -8.50
CA ILE A 95 -9.94 -11.94 -8.27
C ILE A 95 -9.20 -10.67 -8.66
N GLY A 96 -9.37 -10.20 -9.90
CA GLY A 96 -8.71 -8.99 -10.38
C GLY A 96 -9.05 -7.75 -9.55
N LEU A 97 -10.31 -7.62 -9.11
CA LEU A 97 -10.73 -6.53 -8.24
C LEU A 97 -10.04 -6.59 -6.87
N SER A 98 -9.96 -7.79 -6.27
CA SER A 98 -9.23 -8.02 -5.01
C SER A 98 -7.75 -7.63 -5.12
N TYR A 99 -7.08 -7.98 -6.21
CA TYR A 99 -5.68 -7.57 -6.44
C TYR A 99 -5.56 -6.06 -6.73
N ALA A 100 -6.51 -5.46 -7.46
CA ALA A 100 -6.47 -4.04 -7.79
C ALA A 100 -6.60 -3.13 -6.57
N ILE A 101 -7.21 -3.59 -5.47
CA ILE A 101 -7.34 -2.78 -4.24
C ILE A 101 -6.14 -2.91 -3.28
N LEU A 102 -5.29 -3.93 -3.41
CA LEU A 102 -4.13 -4.13 -2.55
C LEU A 102 -3.15 -2.94 -2.53
N PRO A 103 -2.84 -2.29 -3.67
CA PRO A 103 -2.01 -1.09 -3.69
C PRO A 103 -2.52 0.02 -2.77
N ILE A 104 -3.84 0.22 -2.66
CA ILE A 104 -4.43 1.25 -1.80
C ILE A 104 -4.06 0.96 -0.34
N LEU A 105 -4.33 -0.27 0.10
CA LEU A 105 -4.01 -0.70 1.46
C LEU A 105 -2.52 -0.51 1.75
N TYR A 106 -1.65 -0.97 0.84
CA TYR A 106 -0.21 -0.88 1.04
C TYR A 106 0.29 0.56 1.03
N GLY A 107 -0.30 1.44 0.20
CA GLY A 107 -0.02 2.86 0.21
C GLY A 107 -0.28 3.50 1.57
N TYR A 108 -1.41 3.18 2.21
CA TYR A 108 -1.71 3.65 3.56
C TYR A 108 -0.79 3.06 4.62
N VAL A 109 -0.55 1.74 4.59
CA VAL A 109 0.31 1.07 5.59
C VAL A 109 1.75 1.57 5.49
N LEU A 110 2.35 1.50 4.30
CA LEU A 110 3.73 1.94 4.08
C LEU A 110 3.87 3.44 4.31
N GLY A 111 2.87 4.24 3.92
CA GLY A 111 2.88 5.68 4.15
C GLY A 111 2.92 6.02 5.65
N LYS A 112 2.08 5.37 6.47
CA LYS A 112 2.09 5.60 7.92
C LYS A 112 3.35 5.08 8.59
N ILE A 113 3.95 4.00 8.09
CA ILE A 113 5.27 3.54 8.54
C ILE A 113 6.33 4.60 8.20
N ALA A 114 6.39 5.08 6.96
CA ALA A 114 7.35 6.10 6.55
C ALA A 114 7.22 7.36 7.42
N HIS A 115 6.00 7.86 7.64
CA HIS A 115 5.75 9.00 8.51
C HIS A 115 6.23 8.75 9.94
N ALA A 116 5.86 7.64 10.56
CA ALA A 116 6.26 7.36 11.94
C ALA A 116 7.78 7.27 12.12
N PHE A 117 8.50 6.70 11.15
CA PHE A 117 9.95 6.43 11.28
C PHE A 117 10.85 7.51 10.71
N LEU A 118 10.39 8.32 9.76
CA LEU A 118 11.21 9.31 9.06
C LEU A 118 10.87 10.75 9.41
N GLU A 119 9.68 11.01 9.97
CA GLU A 119 9.37 12.34 10.54
C GLU A 119 10.18 12.55 11.82
N LYS A 120 10.72 13.76 11.97
CA LYS A 120 11.55 14.19 13.09
C LYS A 120 10.79 15.04 14.09
#